data_AF-A0AAU7FKA6-F1
#
_entry.id   AF-A0AAU7FKA6-F1
#
_cell.length_a   1.000
_cell.length_b   1.000
_cell.length_c   1.000
_cell.angle_alpha   90.00
_cell.angle_beta   90.00
_cell.angle_gamma   90.00
#
_symmetry.space_group_name_H-M   'P 1'
#
loop_
_entity.id
_entity.type
_entity.pdbx_description
1 polymer ?
#
loop_
_entity_poly.entity_id
_entity_poly.type
_entity_poly.pdbx_seq_one_letter_code
_entity_poly.pdbx_strand_id
1 'polypeptide(L)'
;MAYLNEIWFILVAVLFVGFFFLEGFDFGVGMSMQLLGKDAHERRILINTIGPFWDANEVWLITAGGAIFAAFPHWYATMFSGYYIPFTVLLLALIGRGVAFEFRGKVEKASWIKTWDWVIFFGSLLPPFLLGVLFTSILRGMPIDQSMNMYAGFTDFVNLYSVIGGVAVTVLCLLHGLIFVTLRTEGDLRNRARKLGQRVLLIALPVLVVFVGVSILETDIYTVRPIITIPLTVLIVVCYVAALFFMRKERDGWTFLFTGAGIMVTVTMLFTALFPRVMISSINHAFDLTIQNAASGSYSLTVMTIVAISLLPFVLGYQIWSYYVFRKRVSGKEPMTY
;
A
#
# COMPACT_ATOMS: atom_id res chain seq x y z
N MET A 1 -11.27 -4.78 29.20
CA MET A 1 -11.02 -5.94 28.31
C MET A 1 -12.15 -6.20 27.30
N ALA A 2 -13.31 -5.53 27.37
CA ALA A 2 -14.45 -5.81 26.50
C ALA A 2 -14.34 -5.32 25.03
N TYR A 3 -13.23 -4.67 24.65
CA TYR A 3 -13.04 -4.08 23.31
C TYR A 3 -11.69 -4.44 22.67
N LEU A 4 -11.05 -5.53 23.12
CA LEU A 4 -9.71 -5.89 22.65
C LEU A 4 -9.71 -6.24 21.15
N ASN A 5 -10.78 -6.88 20.67
CA ASN A 5 -10.89 -7.29 19.27
C ASN A 5 -11.01 -6.05 18.36
N GLU A 6 -11.80 -5.06 18.77
CA GLU A 6 -11.96 -3.78 18.07
C GLU A 6 -10.65 -3.00 18.06
N ILE A 7 -9.95 -2.93 19.20
CA ILE A 7 -8.64 -2.27 19.28
C ILE A 7 -7.65 -2.92 18.31
N TRP A 8 -7.56 -4.26 18.31
CA TRP A 8 -6.64 -4.96 17.41
C TRP A 8 -7.02 -4.84 15.94
N PHE A 9 -8.31 -4.81 15.62
CA PHE A 9 -8.76 -4.52 14.25
C PHE A 9 -8.33 -3.12 13.81
N ILE A 10 -8.50 -2.11 14.68
CA ILE A 10 -8.05 -0.74 14.42
C ILE A 10 -6.52 -0.69 14.28
N LEU A 11 -5.76 -1.39 15.13
CA LEU A 11 -4.30 -1.45 15.02
C LEU A 11 -3.84 -2.07 13.70
N VAL A 12 -4.47 -3.17 13.25
CA VAL A 12 -4.19 -3.76 11.93
C VAL A 12 -4.51 -2.76 10.82
N ALA A 13 -5.65 -2.05 10.89
CA ALA A 13 -5.98 -1.01 9.92
C ALA A 13 -4.92 0.11 9.89
N VAL A 14 -4.45 0.58 11.06
CA VAL A 14 -3.39 1.58 11.18
C VAL A 14 -2.07 1.09 10.56
N LEU A 15 -1.73 -0.18 10.74
CA LEU A 15 -0.53 -0.77 10.13
C LEU A 15 -0.62 -0.76 8.60
N PHE A 16 -1.77 -1.12 8.01
CA PHE A 16 -1.95 -1.03 6.56
C PHE A 16 -2.02 0.41 6.04
N VAL A 17 -2.64 1.32 6.78
CA VAL A 17 -2.65 2.77 6.45
C VAL A 17 -1.22 3.30 6.41
N GLY A 18 -0.41 3.00 7.43
CA GLY A 18 1.00 3.38 7.48
C GLY A 18 1.82 2.73 6.38
N PHE A 19 1.62 1.43 6.12
CA PHE A 19 2.26 0.72 5.02
C PHE A 19 1.99 1.38 3.66
N PHE A 20 0.72 1.58 3.28
CA PHE A 20 0.41 2.17 1.98
C PHE A 20 0.82 3.64 1.87
N PHE A 21 0.86 4.38 2.98
CA PHE A 21 1.39 5.74 2.99
C PHE A 21 2.90 5.75 2.77
N LEU A 22 3.65 4.94 3.53
CA LEU A 22 5.11 4.91 3.51
C LEU A 22 5.65 4.16 2.29
N GLU A 23 5.28 2.89 2.14
CA GLU A 23 5.74 2.05 1.03
C GLU A 23 5.13 2.47 -0.31
N GLY A 24 3.96 3.14 -0.28
CA GLY A 24 3.29 3.57 -1.50
C GLY A 24 4.15 4.50 -2.35
N PHE A 25 4.93 5.41 -1.73
CA PHE A 25 5.86 6.23 -2.51
C PHE A 25 7.13 5.48 -2.90
N ASP A 26 7.59 4.48 -2.12
CA ASP A 26 8.74 3.65 -2.49
C ASP A 26 8.44 2.82 -3.75
N PHE A 27 7.25 2.20 -3.81
CA PHE A 27 6.76 1.55 -5.03
C PHE A 27 6.66 2.54 -6.19
N GLY A 28 6.14 3.75 -5.95
CA GLY A 28 6.05 4.77 -6.99
C GLY A 28 7.42 5.22 -7.52
N VAL A 29 8.41 5.38 -6.64
CA VAL A 29 9.79 5.70 -7.00
C VAL A 29 10.41 4.55 -7.79
N GLY A 30 10.24 3.30 -7.35
CA GLY A 30 10.72 2.11 -8.05
C GLY A 30 10.13 1.96 -9.45
N MET A 31 8.83 2.25 -9.63
CA MET A 31 8.21 2.31 -10.97
C MET A 31 8.76 3.47 -11.82
N SER A 32 9.01 4.63 -11.21
CA SER A 32 9.53 5.82 -11.90
C SER A 32 10.93 5.62 -12.50
N MET A 33 11.68 4.62 -12.03
CA MET A 33 13.00 4.26 -12.59
C MET A 33 12.97 4.05 -14.10
N GLN A 34 11.97 3.34 -14.60
CA GLN A 34 11.82 3.09 -16.04
C GLN A 34 10.98 4.17 -16.74
N LEU A 35 10.03 4.78 -16.03
CA LEU A 35 9.10 5.75 -16.62
C LEU A 35 9.67 7.16 -16.72
N LEU A 36 10.64 7.51 -15.87
CA LEU A 36 11.20 8.84 -15.72
C LEU A 36 12.72 8.86 -15.97
N GLY A 37 13.48 7.88 -15.48
CA GLY A 37 14.93 7.86 -15.57
C GLY A 37 15.45 7.59 -16.99
N LYS A 38 16.10 8.58 -17.60
CA LYS A 38 16.63 8.50 -18.98
C LYS A 38 17.92 7.69 -19.07
N ASP A 39 18.76 7.78 -18.05
CA ASP A 39 20.07 7.14 -18.00
C ASP A 39 20.33 6.51 -16.63
N ALA A 40 21.45 5.80 -16.51
CA ALA A 40 21.82 5.12 -15.28
C ALA A 40 22.04 6.07 -14.09
N HIS A 41 22.43 7.33 -14.35
CA HIS A 41 22.68 8.33 -13.31
C HIS A 41 21.38 8.88 -12.73
N GLU A 42 20.41 9.27 -13.57
CA GLU A 42 19.10 9.71 -13.11
C GLU A 42 18.37 8.62 -12.34
N ARG A 43 18.46 7.38 -12.83
CA ARG A 43 17.96 6.17 -12.15
C ARG A 43 18.61 6.00 -10.77
N ARG A 44 19.92 6.22 -10.67
CA ARG A 44 20.64 6.18 -9.40
C ARG A 44 20.13 7.25 -8.43
N ILE A 45 19.90 8.47 -8.91
CA ILE A 45 19.33 9.55 -8.09
C ILE A 45 17.97 9.14 -7.51
N LEU A 46 17.09 8.56 -8.34
CA LEU A 46 15.76 8.11 -7.91
C LEU A 46 15.84 7.08 -6.78
N ILE A 47 16.63 6.01 -6.91
CA ILE A 47 16.77 4.99 -5.84
C ILE A 47 17.30 5.64 -4.55
N ASN A 48 18.31 6.50 -4.65
CA ASN A 48 18.89 7.14 -3.47
C ASN A 48 17.92 8.10 -2.76
N THR A 49 16.80 8.50 -3.38
CA THR A 49 15.75 9.27 -2.67
C THR A 49 15.04 8.46 -1.58
N ILE A 50 14.94 7.14 -1.75
CA ILE A 50 14.27 6.20 -0.84
C ILE A 50 15.23 5.28 -0.09
N GLY A 51 16.49 5.23 -0.52
CA GLY A 51 17.57 4.40 0.05
C GLY A 51 17.64 4.34 1.59
N PRO A 52 17.48 5.46 2.32
CA PRO A 52 17.53 5.45 3.80
C PRO A 52 16.28 4.90 4.50
N PHE A 53 15.17 4.66 3.78
CA PHE A 53 13.85 4.42 4.39
C PHE A 53 13.17 3.13 3.95
N TRP A 54 13.42 2.66 2.72
CA TRP A 54 12.62 1.61 2.08
C TRP A 54 12.53 0.31 2.91
N ASP A 55 13.64 -0.13 3.49
CA ASP A 55 13.69 -1.35 4.31
C ASP A 55 12.82 -1.20 5.57
N ALA A 56 12.86 -0.03 6.22
CA ALA A 56 12.02 0.26 7.39
C ALA A 56 10.53 0.39 7.03
N ASN A 57 10.20 0.82 5.81
CA ASN A 57 8.82 0.94 5.36
C ASN A 57 8.20 -0.44 5.09
N GLU A 58 8.96 -1.40 4.53
CA GLU A 58 8.48 -2.77 4.30
C GLU A 58 8.10 -3.49 5.61
N VAL A 59 8.77 -3.17 6.71
CA VAL A 59 8.47 -3.74 8.04
C VAL A 59 7.03 -3.48 8.46
N TRP A 60 6.36 -2.44 7.96
CA TRP A 60 4.94 -2.20 8.24
C TRP A 60 4.06 -3.32 7.68
N LEU A 61 4.35 -3.86 6.50
CA LEU A 61 3.62 -5.00 5.92
C LEU A 61 3.86 -6.28 6.73
N ILE A 62 5.11 -6.52 7.11
CA ILE A 62 5.50 -7.69 7.91
C ILE A 62 4.79 -7.64 9.27
N THR A 63 4.79 -6.47 9.91
CA THR A 63 4.13 -6.24 11.19
C THR A 63 2.61 -6.36 11.05
N ALA A 64 2.01 -5.88 9.96
CA ALA A 64 0.59 -6.09 9.68
C ALA A 64 0.24 -7.57 9.57
N GLY A 65 1.02 -8.35 8.81
CA GLY A 65 0.85 -9.80 8.70
C GLY A 65 1.02 -10.52 10.04
N GLY A 66 2.04 -10.16 10.82
CA GLY A 66 2.28 -10.69 12.17
C GLY A 66 1.19 -10.30 13.17
N ALA A 67 0.64 -9.09 13.08
CA ALA A 67 -0.47 -8.63 13.90
C ALA A 67 -1.76 -9.40 13.57
N ILE A 68 -2.05 -9.66 12.29
CA ILE A 68 -3.17 -10.54 11.90
C ILE A 68 -2.93 -11.94 12.45
N PHE A 69 -1.74 -12.53 12.27
CA PHE A 69 -1.42 -13.85 12.80
C PHE A 69 -1.67 -13.96 14.31
N ALA A 70 -1.21 -12.96 15.06
CA ALA A 70 -1.25 -13.02 16.51
C ALA A 70 -2.62 -12.62 17.09
N ALA A 71 -3.31 -11.64 16.49
CA ALA A 71 -4.61 -11.16 16.97
C ALA A 71 -5.81 -11.88 16.36
N PHE A 72 -5.71 -12.29 15.08
CA PHE A 72 -6.77 -12.91 14.30
C PHE A 72 -6.27 -14.16 13.52
N PRO A 73 -5.88 -15.24 14.21
CA PRO A 73 -5.21 -16.39 13.59
C PRO A 73 -6.05 -17.07 12.50
N HIS A 74 -7.38 -17.10 12.63
CA HIS A 74 -8.25 -17.64 11.58
C HIS A 74 -8.26 -16.76 10.34
N TRP A 75 -8.28 -15.42 10.51
CA TRP A 75 -8.13 -14.51 9.38
C TRP A 75 -6.80 -14.74 8.68
N TYR A 76 -5.71 -14.84 9.44
CA TYR A 76 -4.39 -15.14 8.87
C TYR A 76 -4.40 -16.45 8.08
N ALA A 77 -4.87 -17.54 8.69
CA ALA A 77 -4.85 -18.87 8.09
C ALA A 77 -5.69 -18.92 6.81
N THR A 78 -6.94 -18.45 6.85
CA THR A 78 -7.85 -18.44 5.68
C THR A 78 -7.29 -17.58 4.54
N MET A 79 -6.76 -16.39 4.86
CA MET A 79 -6.23 -15.47 3.87
C MET A 79 -4.95 -16.03 3.22
N PHE A 80 -3.95 -16.43 4.00
CA PHE A 80 -2.66 -16.89 3.45
C PHE A 80 -2.76 -18.23 2.71
N SER A 81 -3.61 -19.15 3.19
CA SER A 81 -3.81 -20.44 2.51
C SER A 81 -4.62 -20.29 1.22
N GLY A 82 -5.72 -19.53 1.24
CA GLY A 82 -6.57 -19.40 0.06
C GLY A 82 -5.98 -18.48 -1.03
N TYR A 83 -5.17 -17.48 -0.66
CA TYR A 83 -4.43 -16.64 -1.60
C TYR A 83 -2.97 -17.12 -1.81
N TYR A 84 -2.71 -18.42 -1.64
CA TYR A 84 -1.35 -18.98 -1.68
C TYR A 84 -0.54 -18.54 -2.91
N ILE A 85 -1.12 -18.65 -4.12
CA ILE A 85 -0.44 -18.27 -5.36
C ILE A 85 -0.18 -16.76 -5.42
N PRO A 86 -1.19 -15.87 -5.26
CA PRO A 86 -0.96 -14.41 -5.18
C PRO A 86 0.09 -14.01 -4.15
N PHE A 87 0.07 -14.56 -2.94
CA PHE A 87 1.05 -14.25 -1.90
C PHE A 87 2.46 -14.75 -2.25
N THR A 88 2.58 -15.91 -2.91
CA THR A 88 3.87 -16.41 -3.39
C THR A 88 4.47 -15.46 -4.43
N VAL A 89 3.65 -14.97 -5.37
CA VAL A 89 4.11 -13.99 -6.37
C VAL A 89 4.46 -12.64 -5.71
N LEU A 90 3.65 -12.18 -4.75
CA LEU A 90 3.94 -10.98 -3.95
C LEU A 90 5.30 -11.10 -3.25
N LEU A 91 5.54 -12.22 -2.56
CA LEU A 91 6.78 -12.48 -1.84
C LEU A 91 7.99 -12.48 -2.80
N LEU A 92 7.91 -13.17 -3.93
CA LEU A 92 8.98 -13.20 -4.92
C LEU A 92 9.25 -11.80 -5.51
N ALA A 93 8.21 -11.00 -5.74
CA ALA A 93 8.36 -9.62 -6.21
C ALA A 93 9.08 -8.72 -5.18
N LEU A 94 8.72 -8.84 -3.89
CA LEU A 94 9.37 -8.10 -2.80
C LEU A 94 10.82 -8.54 -2.59
N ILE A 95 11.10 -9.84 -2.57
CA ILE A 95 12.47 -10.38 -2.51
C ILE A 95 13.29 -9.84 -3.69
N GLY A 96 12.74 -9.92 -4.91
CA GLY A 96 13.40 -9.40 -6.10
C GLY A 96 13.74 -7.92 -5.95
N ARG A 97 12.82 -7.11 -5.44
CA ARG A 97 13.01 -5.67 -5.21
C ARG A 97 14.14 -5.39 -4.21
N GLY A 98 14.11 -6.01 -3.03
CA GLY A 98 15.12 -5.79 -1.99
C GLY A 98 16.53 -6.18 -2.45
N VAL A 99 16.66 -7.36 -3.08
CA VAL A 99 17.94 -7.80 -3.66
C VAL A 99 18.40 -6.85 -4.77
N ALA A 100 17.47 -6.34 -5.59
CA ALA A 100 17.81 -5.46 -6.70
C ALA A 100 18.37 -4.11 -6.23
N PHE A 101 17.87 -3.53 -5.13
CA PHE A 101 18.44 -2.30 -4.58
C PHE A 101 19.90 -2.51 -4.15
N GLU A 102 20.21 -3.61 -3.50
CA GLU A 102 21.57 -3.91 -3.03
C GLU A 102 22.53 -4.31 -4.16
N PHE A 103 22.08 -5.09 -5.13
CA PHE A 103 22.96 -5.73 -6.11
C PHE A 103 23.18 -4.90 -7.37
N ARG A 104 22.27 -3.98 -7.69
CA ARG A 104 22.35 -3.14 -8.89
C ARG A 104 23.70 -2.44 -9.05
N GLY A 105 24.23 -1.85 -7.97
CA GLY A 105 25.47 -1.08 -7.97
C GLY A 105 26.75 -1.90 -7.85
N LYS A 106 26.68 -3.23 -7.71
CA LYS A 106 27.85 -4.09 -7.43
C LYS A 106 28.69 -4.45 -8.66
N VAL A 107 28.13 -4.35 -9.87
CA VAL A 107 28.83 -4.68 -11.12
C VAL A 107 28.59 -3.59 -12.16
N GLU A 108 29.67 -3.03 -12.71
CA GLU A 108 29.63 -1.91 -13.66
C GLU A 108 29.24 -2.30 -15.10
N LYS A 109 28.65 -3.49 -15.29
CA LYS A 109 28.24 -3.98 -16.62
C LYS A 109 26.83 -3.46 -16.97
N ALA A 110 26.67 -2.85 -18.14
CA ALA A 110 25.38 -2.29 -18.57
C ALA A 110 24.23 -3.30 -18.57
N SER A 111 24.48 -4.57 -18.97
CA SER A 111 23.45 -5.61 -18.93
C SER A 111 23.02 -5.97 -17.51
N TRP A 112 23.94 -5.90 -16.53
CA TRP A 112 23.64 -6.16 -15.13
C TRP A 112 22.71 -5.10 -14.56
N ILE A 113 23.09 -3.83 -14.73
CA ILE A 113 22.30 -2.68 -14.28
C ILE A 113 20.91 -2.71 -14.91
N LYS A 114 20.81 -2.99 -16.22
CA LYS A 114 19.52 -3.07 -16.93
C LYS A 114 18.63 -4.18 -16.40
N THR A 115 19.18 -5.35 -16.07
CA THR A 115 18.40 -6.45 -15.47
C THR A 115 17.81 -6.02 -14.13
N TRP A 116 18.64 -5.46 -13.24
CA TRP A 116 18.17 -5.01 -11.92
C TRP A 116 17.21 -3.82 -12.00
N ASP A 117 17.38 -2.91 -12.96
CA ASP A 117 16.40 -1.84 -13.21
C ASP A 117 15.01 -2.40 -13.56
N TRP A 118 14.92 -3.53 -14.27
CA TRP A 118 13.65 -4.20 -14.57
C TRP A 118 13.09 -4.97 -13.37
N VAL A 119 13.96 -5.62 -12.58
CA VAL A 119 13.54 -6.28 -11.34
C VAL A 119 12.97 -5.26 -10.35
N ILE A 120 13.58 -4.07 -10.20
CA ILE A 120 13.05 -2.98 -9.37
C ILE A 120 11.68 -2.53 -9.88
N PHE A 121 11.55 -2.35 -11.21
CA PHE A 121 10.30 -1.90 -11.82
C PHE A 121 9.15 -2.88 -11.54
N PHE A 122 9.33 -4.17 -11.86
CA PHE A 122 8.28 -5.17 -11.63
C PHE A 122 8.09 -5.46 -10.14
N GLY A 123 9.16 -5.47 -9.35
CA GLY A 123 9.12 -5.58 -7.89
C GLY A 123 8.41 -4.40 -7.22
N SER A 124 8.21 -3.28 -7.92
CA SER A 124 7.50 -2.11 -7.43
C SER A 124 6.11 -1.92 -8.06
N LEU A 125 5.84 -2.60 -9.19
CA LEU A 125 4.54 -2.60 -9.86
C LEU A 125 3.63 -3.71 -9.33
N LEU A 126 4.17 -4.92 -9.19
CA LEU A 126 3.39 -6.11 -8.82
C LEU A 126 2.85 -6.05 -7.38
N PRO A 127 3.61 -5.65 -6.35
CA PRO A 127 3.08 -5.64 -4.99
C PRO A 127 1.84 -4.77 -4.77
N PRO A 128 1.82 -3.47 -5.15
CA PRO A 128 0.62 -2.66 -4.98
C PRO A 128 -0.55 -3.19 -5.84
N PHE A 129 -0.29 -3.75 -7.02
CA PHE A 129 -1.32 -4.36 -7.86
C PHE A 129 -1.96 -5.58 -7.17
N LEU A 130 -1.14 -6.53 -6.70
CA LEU A 130 -1.60 -7.75 -6.06
C LEU A 130 -2.31 -7.48 -4.74
N LEU A 131 -1.83 -6.52 -3.95
CA LEU A 131 -2.51 -6.10 -2.72
C LEU A 131 -3.83 -5.40 -3.02
N GLY A 132 -3.90 -4.57 -4.07
CA GLY A 132 -5.16 -3.97 -4.51
C GLY A 132 -6.18 -5.03 -4.95
N VAL A 133 -5.74 -6.03 -5.72
CA VAL A 133 -6.55 -7.21 -6.10
C VAL A 133 -7.05 -7.94 -4.85
N LEU A 134 -6.16 -8.22 -3.89
CA LEU A 134 -6.49 -8.92 -2.65
C LEU A 134 -7.56 -8.20 -1.82
N PHE A 135 -7.37 -6.91 -1.52
CA PHE A 135 -8.33 -6.17 -0.68
C PHE A 135 -9.70 -6.03 -1.34
N THR A 136 -9.74 -5.88 -2.65
CA THR A 136 -11.00 -5.73 -3.39
C THR A 136 -11.71 -7.07 -3.59
N SER A 137 -10.98 -8.17 -3.81
CA SER A 137 -11.60 -9.51 -3.80
C SER A 137 -12.15 -9.87 -2.42
N ILE A 138 -11.49 -9.47 -1.32
CA ILE A 138 -12.05 -9.63 0.04
C ILE A 138 -13.36 -8.84 0.20
N LEU A 139 -13.44 -7.61 -0.30
CA LEU A 139 -14.67 -6.80 -0.26
C LEU A 139 -15.81 -7.36 -1.12
N ARG A 140 -15.49 -7.98 -2.25
CA ARG A 140 -16.46 -8.68 -3.11
C ARG A 140 -16.99 -9.95 -2.45
N GLY A 141 -16.17 -10.57 -1.61
CA GLY A 141 -16.42 -11.85 -0.98
C GLY A 141 -15.73 -13.00 -1.71
N MET A 142 -15.29 -13.98 -0.93
CA MET A 142 -14.51 -15.14 -1.39
C MET A 142 -15.22 -16.45 -1.03
N PRO A 143 -14.98 -17.56 -1.74
CA PRO A 143 -15.64 -18.84 -1.43
C PRO A 143 -15.08 -19.45 -0.15
N ILE A 144 -15.67 -19.07 0.99
CA ILE A 144 -15.27 -19.49 2.33
C ILE A 144 -16.36 -20.35 2.94
N ASP A 145 -15.99 -21.55 3.40
CA ASP A 145 -16.91 -22.51 4.02
C ASP A 145 -17.09 -22.30 5.54
N GLN A 146 -17.94 -23.12 6.15
CA GLN A 146 -18.21 -23.09 7.60
C GLN A 146 -16.98 -23.37 8.46
N SER A 147 -15.98 -24.09 7.93
CA SER A 147 -14.73 -24.41 8.62
C SER A 147 -13.67 -23.33 8.44
N MET A 148 -14.05 -22.17 7.89
CA MET A 148 -13.17 -21.04 7.57
C MET A 148 -12.11 -21.40 6.52
N ASN A 149 -12.33 -22.43 5.71
CA ASN A 149 -11.45 -22.76 4.60
C ASN A 149 -11.89 -21.99 3.35
N MET A 150 -10.92 -21.41 2.64
CA MET A 150 -11.17 -20.70 1.39
C MET A 150 -10.78 -21.58 0.19
N TYR A 151 -11.75 -21.89 -0.67
CA TYR A 151 -11.56 -22.70 -1.88
C TYR A 151 -11.63 -21.82 -3.13
N ALA A 152 -10.71 -20.86 -3.24
CA ALA A 152 -10.71 -19.89 -4.32
C ALA A 152 -10.05 -20.45 -5.60
N GLY A 153 -10.75 -20.33 -6.73
CA GLY A 153 -10.22 -20.49 -8.08
C GLY A 153 -9.72 -19.17 -8.67
N PHE A 154 -9.05 -19.25 -9.82
CA PHE A 154 -8.39 -18.09 -10.45
C PHE A 154 -9.29 -16.86 -10.63
N THR A 155 -10.54 -17.08 -11.04
CA THR A 155 -11.52 -16.02 -11.32
C THR A 155 -12.12 -15.39 -10.07
N ASP A 156 -12.00 -16.04 -8.91
CA ASP A 156 -12.48 -15.47 -7.65
C ASP A 156 -11.59 -14.30 -7.23
N PHE A 157 -10.27 -14.46 -7.36
CA PHE A 157 -9.31 -13.39 -7.12
C PHE A 157 -9.08 -12.49 -8.34
N VAL A 158 -9.09 -13.00 -9.58
CA VAL A 158 -8.91 -12.18 -10.80
C VAL A 158 -10.22 -12.00 -11.54
N ASN A 159 -10.87 -10.87 -11.31
CA ASN A 159 -12.09 -10.46 -11.99
C ASN A 159 -12.06 -8.95 -12.29
N LEU A 160 -13.07 -8.44 -12.99
CA LEU A 160 -13.11 -7.03 -13.38
C LEU A 160 -12.96 -6.09 -12.19
N TYR A 161 -13.68 -6.36 -11.10
CA TYR A 161 -13.63 -5.53 -9.90
C TYR A 161 -12.25 -5.54 -9.24
N SER A 162 -11.68 -6.74 -9.05
CA SER A 162 -10.39 -6.86 -8.37
C SER A 162 -9.22 -6.30 -9.19
N VAL A 163 -9.27 -6.45 -10.51
CA VAL A 163 -8.28 -5.85 -11.43
C VAL A 163 -8.37 -4.33 -11.41
N ILE A 164 -9.57 -3.75 -11.40
CA ILE A 164 -9.74 -2.29 -11.23
C ILE A 164 -9.16 -1.84 -9.89
N GLY A 165 -9.39 -2.60 -8.82
CA GLY A 165 -8.76 -2.39 -7.51
C GLY A 165 -7.24 -2.36 -7.55
N GLY A 166 -6.63 -3.39 -8.16
CA GLY A 166 -5.18 -3.47 -8.38
C GLY A 166 -4.65 -2.27 -9.15
N VAL A 167 -5.28 -1.93 -10.29
CA VAL A 167 -4.90 -0.77 -11.10
C VAL A 167 -5.00 0.53 -10.31
N ALA A 168 -6.08 0.72 -9.54
CA ALA A 168 -6.27 1.90 -8.71
C ALA A 168 -5.13 2.07 -7.71
N VAL A 169 -4.82 1.04 -6.92
CA VAL A 169 -3.74 1.08 -5.94
C VAL A 169 -2.38 1.34 -6.61
N THR A 170 -2.06 0.66 -7.71
CA THR A 170 -0.82 0.89 -8.45
C THR A 170 -0.70 2.34 -8.96
N VAL A 171 -1.77 2.90 -9.53
CA VAL A 171 -1.78 4.29 -10.02
C VAL A 171 -1.62 5.28 -8.87
N LEU A 172 -2.26 5.04 -7.72
CA LEU A 172 -2.10 5.87 -6.54
C LEU A 172 -0.68 5.82 -5.96
N CYS A 173 -0.06 4.64 -5.88
CA CYS A 173 1.34 4.49 -5.46
C CYS A 173 2.28 5.19 -6.43
N LEU A 174 2.10 5.01 -7.74
CA LEU A 174 2.89 5.71 -8.77
C LEU A 174 2.78 7.23 -8.62
N LEU A 175 1.57 7.74 -8.45
CA LEU A 175 1.35 9.16 -8.20
C LEU A 175 2.08 9.63 -6.94
N HIS A 176 1.91 8.92 -5.82
CA HIS A 176 2.51 9.30 -4.55
C HIS A 176 4.05 9.32 -4.62
N GLY A 177 4.65 8.32 -5.28
CA GLY A 177 6.10 8.29 -5.52
C GLY A 177 6.58 9.41 -6.44
N LEU A 178 5.87 9.73 -7.51
CA LEU A 178 6.25 10.86 -8.38
C LEU A 178 6.25 12.20 -7.64
N ILE A 179 5.31 12.40 -6.71
CA ILE A 179 5.28 13.61 -5.86
C ILE A 179 6.35 13.57 -4.78
N PHE A 180 6.67 12.40 -4.24
CA PHE A 180 7.84 12.25 -3.38
C PHE A 180 9.14 12.62 -4.13
N VAL A 181 9.31 12.19 -5.38
CA VAL A 181 10.44 12.58 -6.23
C VAL A 181 10.54 14.10 -6.36
N THR A 182 9.42 14.84 -6.51
CA THR A 182 9.49 16.32 -6.62
C THR A 182 9.95 17.00 -5.33
N LEU A 183 9.73 16.37 -4.17
CA LEU A 183 10.24 16.86 -2.89
C LEU A 183 11.74 16.61 -2.73
N ARG A 184 12.24 15.49 -3.28
CA ARG A 184 13.57 14.95 -3.01
C ARG A 184 14.61 15.25 -4.08
N THR A 185 14.20 15.63 -5.28
CA THR A 185 15.10 15.89 -6.42
C THR A 185 15.09 17.37 -6.84
N GLU A 186 16.00 17.73 -7.75
CA GLU A 186 16.16 19.11 -8.27
C GLU A 186 16.27 19.12 -9.80
N GLY A 187 16.23 20.31 -10.39
CA GLY A 187 16.46 20.52 -11.83
C GLY A 187 15.42 19.88 -12.76
N ASP A 188 15.89 19.39 -13.92
CA ASP A 188 15.03 18.80 -14.96
C ASP A 188 14.25 17.58 -14.46
N LEU A 189 14.89 16.72 -13.65
CA LEU A 189 14.27 15.51 -13.11
C LEU A 189 13.03 15.84 -12.27
N ARG A 190 13.11 16.86 -11.39
CA ARG A 190 11.97 17.35 -10.60
C ARG A 190 10.83 17.85 -11.49
N ASN A 191 11.14 18.64 -12.51
CA ASN A 191 10.13 19.21 -13.41
C ASN A 191 9.45 18.11 -14.24
N ARG A 192 10.20 17.11 -14.70
CA ARG A 192 9.64 15.95 -15.42
C ARG A 192 8.80 15.06 -14.51
N ALA A 193 9.23 14.84 -13.25
CA ALA A 193 8.43 14.14 -12.25
C ALA A 193 7.09 14.83 -12.02
N ARG A 194 7.07 16.17 -11.90
CA ARG A 194 5.83 16.95 -11.77
C ARG A 194 4.92 16.79 -12.99
N LYS A 195 5.46 16.93 -14.21
CA LYS A 195 4.68 16.78 -15.46
C LYS A 195 4.09 15.37 -15.58
N LEU A 196 4.86 14.33 -15.25
CA LEU A 196 4.36 12.96 -15.25
C LEU A 196 3.32 12.76 -14.15
N GLY A 197 3.56 13.26 -12.94
CA GLY A 197 2.61 13.22 -11.82
C GLY A 197 1.28 13.89 -12.15
N GLN A 198 1.29 15.03 -12.86
CA GLN A 198 0.07 15.68 -13.35
C GLN A 198 -0.72 14.79 -14.30
N ARG A 199 -0.04 14.11 -15.23
CA ARG A 199 -0.70 13.17 -16.16
C ARG A 199 -1.25 11.95 -15.42
N VAL A 200 -0.47 11.37 -14.51
CA VAL A 200 -0.90 10.22 -13.70
C VAL A 200 -2.07 10.60 -12.81
N LEU A 201 -2.11 11.79 -12.22
CA LEU A 201 -3.26 12.26 -11.43
C LEU A 201 -4.52 12.43 -12.28
N LEU A 202 -4.40 12.93 -13.52
CA LEU A 202 -5.53 13.00 -14.45
C LEU A 202 -6.06 11.62 -14.86
N ILE A 203 -5.22 10.58 -14.82
CA ILE A 203 -5.62 9.17 -15.00
C ILE A 203 -6.19 8.59 -13.70
N ALA A 204 -5.64 8.95 -12.55
CA ALA A 204 -6.09 8.46 -11.25
C ALA A 204 -7.54 8.85 -10.96
N LEU A 205 -7.97 10.07 -11.30
CA LEU A 205 -9.34 10.53 -11.07
C LEU A 205 -10.41 9.65 -11.75
N PRO A 206 -10.38 9.38 -13.07
CA PRO A 206 -11.35 8.49 -13.70
C PRO A 206 -11.21 7.05 -13.22
N VAL A 207 -10.00 6.56 -12.91
CA VAL A 207 -9.82 5.22 -12.32
C VAL A 207 -10.53 5.12 -10.96
N LEU A 208 -10.43 6.14 -10.11
CA LEU A 208 -11.14 6.19 -8.83
C LEU A 208 -12.66 6.27 -9.01
N VAL A 209 -13.15 7.04 -9.99
CA VAL A 209 -14.59 7.11 -10.31
C VAL A 209 -15.11 5.75 -10.76
N VAL A 210 -14.39 5.08 -11.66
CA VAL A 210 -14.72 3.72 -12.11
C VAL A 210 -14.68 2.74 -10.94
N PHE A 211 -13.66 2.82 -10.09
CA PHE A 211 -13.54 1.98 -8.89
C PHE A 211 -14.74 2.16 -7.95
N VAL A 212 -15.15 3.40 -7.67
CA VAL A 212 -16.34 3.68 -6.85
C VAL A 212 -17.61 3.14 -7.52
N GLY A 213 -17.78 3.38 -8.82
CA GLY A 213 -18.94 2.91 -9.57
C GLY A 213 -19.07 1.38 -9.55
N VAL A 214 -17.99 0.65 -9.79
CA VAL A 214 -17.99 -0.82 -9.74
C VAL A 214 -18.13 -1.32 -8.29
N SER A 215 -17.56 -0.62 -7.30
CA SER A 215 -17.75 -0.97 -5.88
C SER A 215 -19.21 -0.89 -5.44
N ILE A 216 -19.99 0.06 -5.96
CA ILE A 216 -21.44 0.16 -5.69
C ILE A 216 -22.19 -1.06 -6.25
N LEU A 217 -21.73 -1.62 -7.36
CA LEU A 217 -22.40 -2.72 -8.06
C LEU A 217 -22.01 -4.10 -7.52
N GLU A 218 -20.74 -4.28 -7.16
CA GLU A 218 -20.16 -5.59 -6.84
C GLU A 218 -20.01 -5.84 -5.33
N THR A 219 -20.25 -4.83 -4.48
CA THR A 219 -20.01 -4.95 -3.03
C THR A 219 -21.11 -4.26 -2.20
N ASP A 220 -21.10 -4.52 -0.91
CA ASP A 220 -22.02 -3.92 0.06
C ASP A 220 -21.43 -2.68 0.78
N ILE A 221 -20.30 -2.15 0.30
CA ILE A 221 -19.53 -1.06 0.94
C ILE A 221 -20.37 0.20 1.23
N TYR A 222 -21.35 0.50 0.38
CA TYR A 222 -22.23 1.65 0.53
C TYR A 222 -23.59 1.33 1.15
N THR A 223 -23.92 0.05 1.34
CA THR A 223 -25.21 -0.37 1.92
C THR A 223 -25.10 -0.68 3.40
N VAL A 224 -23.97 -1.25 3.86
CA VAL A 224 -23.78 -1.63 5.27
C VAL A 224 -23.52 -0.42 6.17
N ARG A 225 -22.70 0.54 5.72
CA ARG A 225 -22.33 1.74 6.52
C ARG A 225 -22.34 3.06 5.74
N PRO A 226 -23.45 3.41 5.04
CA PRO A 226 -23.51 4.59 4.17
C PRO A 226 -23.12 5.89 4.87
N ILE A 227 -23.48 6.04 6.15
CA ILE A 227 -23.24 7.26 6.94
C ILE A 227 -21.75 7.63 7.00
N ILE A 228 -20.84 6.65 6.96
CA ILE A 228 -19.40 6.91 7.04
C ILE A 228 -18.68 6.63 5.71
N THR A 229 -19.09 5.63 4.93
CA THR A 229 -18.41 5.30 3.67
C THR A 229 -18.65 6.33 2.58
N ILE A 230 -19.81 7.00 2.56
CA ILE A 230 -20.09 8.09 1.61
C ILE A 230 -19.22 9.32 1.93
N PRO A 231 -19.18 9.87 3.17
CA PRO A 231 -18.26 10.97 3.49
C PRO A 231 -16.79 10.63 3.24
N LEU A 232 -16.34 9.41 3.54
CA LEU A 232 -14.96 8.99 3.23
C LEU A 232 -14.69 9.02 1.72
N THR A 233 -15.63 8.56 0.90
CA THR A 233 -15.50 8.63 -0.58
C THR A 233 -15.39 10.08 -1.05
N VAL A 234 -16.24 10.97 -0.53
CA VAL A 234 -16.17 12.41 -0.84
C VAL A 234 -14.82 12.98 -0.40
N LEU A 235 -14.33 12.62 0.79
CA LEU A 235 -13.04 13.06 1.30
C LEU A 235 -11.87 12.61 0.40
N ILE A 236 -11.91 11.38 -0.12
CA ILE A 236 -10.92 10.88 -1.10
C ILE A 236 -10.90 11.78 -2.33
N VAL A 237 -12.08 12.10 -2.89
CA VAL A 237 -12.19 13.00 -4.05
C VAL A 237 -11.64 14.38 -3.73
N VAL A 238 -12.00 14.94 -2.58
CA VAL A 238 -11.50 16.25 -2.11
C VAL A 238 -9.97 16.23 -1.98
N CYS A 239 -9.37 15.17 -1.43
CA CYS A 239 -7.93 15.01 -1.34
C CYS A 239 -7.26 15.05 -2.72
N TYR A 240 -7.73 14.27 -3.69
CA TYR A 240 -7.09 14.25 -5.02
C TYR A 240 -7.36 15.50 -5.87
N VAL A 241 -8.50 16.15 -5.69
CA VAL A 241 -8.78 17.47 -6.29
C VAL A 241 -7.90 18.55 -5.67
N ALA A 242 -7.72 18.55 -4.34
CA ALA A 242 -6.80 19.45 -3.67
C ALA A 242 -5.35 19.19 -4.10
N ALA A 243 -4.93 17.93 -4.22
CA ALA A 243 -3.63 17.55 -4.77
C ALA A 243 -3.44 18.13 -6.17
N LEU A 244 -4.45 18.03 -7.06
CA LEU A 244 -4.38 18.60 -8.40
C LEU A 244 -4.21 20.13 -8.37
N PHE A 245 -4.96 20.81 -7.50
CA PHE A 245 -4.86 22.26 -7.32
C PHE A 245 -3.45 22.68 -6.85
N PHE A 246 -2.93 22.06 -5.80
CA PHE A 246 -1.59 22.38 -5.27
C PHE A 246 -0.47 22.00 -6.22
N MET A 247 -0.63 20.92 -6.99
CA MET A 247 0.34 20.49 -8.00
C MET A 247 0.42 21.49 -9.16
N ARG A 248 -0.70 22.07 -9.58
CA ARG A 248 -0.73 23.15 -10.59
C ARG A 248 -0.10 24.45 -10.09
N LYS A 249 -0.13 24.68 -8.77
CA LYS A 249 0.54 25.81 -8.10
C LYS A 249 1.99 25.52 -7.73
N GLU A 250 2.54 24.38 -8.16
CA GLU A 250 3.90 23.92 -7.86
C GLU A 250 4.23 23.83 -6.35
N ARG A 251 3.21 23.66 -5.51
CA ARG A 251 3.36 23.48 -4.06
C ARG A 251 3.50 21.99 -3.74
N ASP A 252 4.68 21.45 -4.02
CA ASP A 252 4.97 20.01 -3.93
C ASP A 252 4.67 19.44 -2.52
N GLY A 253 4.97 20.17 -1.44
CA GLY A 253 4.72 19.71 -0.06
C GLY A 253 3.23 19.50 0.25
N TRP A 254 2.38 20.43 -0.17
CA TRP A 254 0.93 20.29 -0.04
C TRP A 254 0.40 19.17 -0.94
N THR A 255 0.96 19.04 -2.14
CA THR A 255 0.61 17.95 -3.06
C THR A 255 0.89 16.58 -2.44
N PHE A 256 2.05 16.42 -1.78
CA PHE A 256 2.40 15.19 -1.07
C PHE A 256 1.43 14.91 0.09
N LEU A 257 1.13 15.93 0.90
CA LEU A 257 0.16 15.81 1.99
C LEU A 257 -1.20 15.29 1.50
N PHE A 258 -1.74 15.87 0.42
CA PHE A 258 -3.06 15.50 -0.08
C PHE A 258 -3.07 14.16 -0.82
N THR A 259 -2.02 13.78 -1.55
CA THR A 259 -1.91 12.44 -2.14
C THR A 259 -1.78 11.36 -1.06
N GLY A 260 -0.98 11.61 -0.02
CA GLY A 260 -0.85 10.71 1.14
C GLY A 260 -2.13 10.62 1.96
N ALA A 261 -2.79 11.75 2.22
CA ALA A 261 -4.11 11.77 2.87
C ALA A 261 -5.15 10.99 2.07
N GLY A 262 -5.17 11.13 0.73
CA GLY A 262 -6.04 10.33 -0.13
C GLY A 262 -5.82 8.82 0.03
N ILE A 263 -4.57 8.37 0.10
CA ILE A 263 -4.23 6.96 0.36
C ILE A 263 -4.71 6.53 1.75
N MET A 264 -4.40 7.30 2.80
CA MET A 264 -4.80 6.97 4.17
C MET A 264 -6.32 6.85 4.32
N VAL A 265 -7.08 7.79 3.72
CA VAL A 265 -8.55 7.75 3.74
C VAL A 265 -9.08 6.57 2.93
N THR A 266 -8.46 6.26 1.79
CA THR A 266 -8.84 5.09 0.96
C THR A 266 -8.69 3.80 1.73
N VAL A 267 -7.54 3.56 2.36
CA VAL A 267 -7.32 2.35 3.16
C VAL A 267 -8.25 2.32 4.37
N THR A 268 -8.44 3.45 5.05
CA THR A 268 -9.40 3.57 6.17
C THR A 268 -10.82 3.20 5.74
N MET A 269 -11.24 3.61 4.54
CA MET A 269 -12.54 3.27 3.98
C MET A 269 -12.68 1.76 3.74
N LEU A 270 -11.64 1.08 3.23
CA LEU A 270 -11.64 -0.38 3.05
C LEU A 270 -11.89 -1.10 4.38
N PHE A 271 -11.16 -0.74 5.44
CA PHE A 271 -11.34 -1.35 6.77
C PHE A 271 -12.69 -0.98 7.39
N THR A 272 -13.18 0.24 7.16
CA THR A 272 -14.51 0.66 7.63
C THR A 272 -15.62 -0.15 6.96
N ALA A 273 -15.47 -0.47 5.68
CA ALA A 273 -16.40 -1.29 4.91
C ALA A 273 -16.44 -2.75 5.38
N LEU A 274 -15.28 -3.29 5.75
CA LEU A 274 -15.16 -4.64 6.26
C LEU A 274 -15.79 -4.76 7.65
N PHE A 275 -15.53 -3.82 8.55
CA PHE A 275 -15.93 -3.92 9.97
C PHE A 275 -17.44 -4.23 10.18
N PRO A 276 -17.79 -5.26 10.98
CA PRO A 276 -16.94 -6.07 11.87
C PRO A 276 -16.37 -7.34 11.21
N ARG A 277 -16.58 -7.51 9.91
CA ARG A 277 -16.02 -8.62 9.12
C ARG A 277 -14.55 -8.33 8.83
N VAL A 278 -13.76 -9.39 8.74
CA VAL A 278 -12.36 -9.36 8.30
C VAL A 278 -12.19 -10.09 6.97
N MET A 279 -13.05 -11.08 6.68
CA MET A 279 -13.23 -11.67 5.35
C MET A 279 -14.71 -11.99 5.12
N ILE A 280 -15.20 -11.70 3.92
CA ILE A 280 -16.61 -11.93 3.53
C ILE A 280 -16.71 -13.26 2.77
N SER A 281 -17.65 -14.11 3.14
CA SER A 281 -17.97 -15.34 2.41
C SER A 281 -18.99 -15.06 1.30
N SER A 282 -18.65 -15.48 0.08
CA SER A 282 -19.56 -15.51 -1.06
C SER A 282 -20.52 -16.71 -1.05
N ILE A 283 -20.25 -17.73 -0.22
CA ILE A 283 -21.11 -18.93 -0.11
C ILE A 283 -22.31 -18.63 0.79
N ASN A 284 -22.06 -18.07 1.98
CA ASN A 284 -23.09 -17.69 2.93
C ASN A 284 -22.52 -16.70 3.95
N HIS A 285 -23.20 -15.58 4.20
CA HIS A 285 -22.81 -14.59 5.20
C HIS A 285 -22.68 -15.14 6.63
N ALA A 286 -23.32 -16.27 6.95
CA ALA A 286 -23.12 -16.96 8.22
C ALA A 286 -21.68 -17.50 8.40
N PHE A 287 -20.91 -17.61 7.31
CA PHE A 287 -19.51 -18.06 7.28
C PHE A 287 -18.52 -16.90 7.16
N ASP A 288 -18.98 -15.65 7.28
CA ASP A 288 -18.09 -14.48 7.34
C ASP A 288 -17.12 -14.65 8.53
N LEU A 289 -15.85 -14.36 8.30
CA LEU A 289 -14.90 -14.20 9.39
C LEU A 289 -15.11 -12.79 9.94
N THR A 290 -15.32 -12.71 11.25
CA THR A 290 -15.54 -11.48 12.01
C THR A 290 -14.47 -11.29 13.05
N ILE A 291 -14.34 -10.08 13.58
CA ILE A 291 -13.42 -9.81 14.69
C ILE A 291 -13.76 -10.63 15.95
N GLN A 292 -14.95 -11.24 16.05
CA GLN A 292 -15.33 -12.09 17.18
C GLN A 292 -14.94 -13.55 16.96
N ASN A 293 -15.24 -14.13 15.79
CA ASN A 293 -14.98 -15.54 15.53
C ASN A 293 -13.53 -15.82 15.10
N ALA A 294 -12.82 -14.82 14.58
CA ALA A 294 -11.47 -15.00 14.06
C ALA A 294 -10.37 -14.63 15.06
N ALA A 295 -10.72 -14.04 16.20
CA ALA A 295 -9.78 -13.47 17.16
C ALA A 295 -9.15 -14.51 18.10
N SER A 296 -7.94 -14.18 18.57
CA SER A 296 -7.27 -14.86 19.66
C SER A 296 -7.99 -14.68 21.00
N GLY A 297 -7.68 -15.55 21.97
CA GLY A 297 -8.19 -15.44 23.33
C GLY A 297 -7.81 -14.13 24.02
N SER A 298 -8.64 -13.69 24.98
CA SER A 298 -8.50 -12.40 25.69
C SER A 298 -7.14 -12.21 26.38
N TYR A 299 -6.55 -13.29 26.90
CA TYR A 299 -5.22 -13.27 27.50
C TYR A 299 -4.15 -12.86 26.48
N SER A 300 -4.09 -13.52 25.33
CA SER A 300 -3.13 -13.22 24.27
C SER A 300 -3.26 -11.79 23.78
N LEU A 301 -4.50 -11.34 23.51
CA LEU A 301 -4.75 -9.95 23.09
C LEU A 301 -4.32 -8.94 24.15
N THR A 302 -4.55 -9.23 25.44
CA THR A 302 -4.08 -8.35 26.53
C THR A 302 -2.56 -8.24 26.55
N VAL A 303 -1.84 -9.38 26.50
CA VAL A 303 -0.37 -9.40 26.51
C VAL A 303 0.18 -8.64 25.31
N MET A 304 -0.33 -8.91 24.12
CA MET A 304 0.11 -8.21 22.92
C MET A 304 -0.20 -6.72 22.99
N THR A 305 -1.31 -6.30 23.62
CA THR A 305 -1.66 -4.87 23.78
C THR A 305 -0.63 -4.15 24.64
N ILE A 306 -0.17 -4.79 25.72
CA ILE A 306 0.91 -4.27 26.58
C ILE A 306 2.21 -4.13 25.77
N VAL A 307 2.55 -5.13 24.97
CA VAL A 307 3.73 -5.09 24.08
C VAL A 307 3.60 -3.98 23.03
N ALA A 308 2.44 -3.84 22.39
CA ALA A 308 2.21 -2.82 21.37
C ALA A 308 2.32 -1.40 21.95
N ILE A 309 1.66 -1.13 23.08
CA ILE A 309 1.70 0.20 23.72
C ILE A 309 3.12 0.54 24.22
N SER A 310 3.88 -0.46 24.66
CA SER A 310 5.26 -0.23 25.13
C SER A 310 6.24 -0.03 23.99
N LEU A 311 6.17 -0.78 22.88
CA LEU A 311 7.16 -0.71 21.79
C LEU A 311 6.82 0.30 20.69
N LEU A 312 5.53 0.45 20.34
CA LEU A 312 5.10 1.28 19.22
C LEU A 312 5.58 2.74 19.33
N PRO A 313 5.53 3.42 20.50
CA PRO A 313 6.04 4.79 20.61
C PRO A 313 7.53 4.92 20.27
N PHE A 314 8.35 3.93 20.64
CA PHE A 314 9.79 3.95 20.32
C PHE A 314 10.02 3.74 18.82
N VAL A 315 9.28 2.81 18.20
CA VAL A 315 9.35 2.57 16.76
C VAL A 315 8.96 3.83 15.99
N LEU A 316 7.84 4.46 16.34
CA LEU A 316 7.39 5.70 15.72
C LEU A 316 8.38 6.85 15.96
N GLY A 317 8.89 7.00 17.18
CA GLY A 317 9.88 8.01 17.51
C GLY A 317 11.17 7.89 16.69
N TYR A 318 11.68 6.65 16.56
CA TYR A 318 12.85 6.37 15.72
C TYR A 318 12.57 6.63 14.24
N GLN A 319 11.40 6.21 13.73
CA GLN A 319 11.03 6.46 12.33
C GLN A 319 10.93 7.96 12.02
N ILE A 320 10.27 8.74 12.89
CA ILE A 320 10.16 10.20 12.76
C ILE A 320 11.56 10.83 12.77
N TRP A 321 12.42 10.40 13.69
CA TRP A 321 13.79 10.88 13.76
C TRP A 321 14.58 10.57 12.47
N SER A 322 14.46 9.36 11.92
CA SER A 322 15.09 8.97 10.66
C SER A 322 14.67 9.88 9.50
N TYR A 323 13.36 10.10 9.32
CA TYR A 323 12.85 11.04 8.31
C TYR A 323 13.33 12.47 8.51
N TYR A 324 13.43 12.91 9.77
CA TYR A 324 13.96 14.23 10.08
C TYR A 324 15.44 14.36 9.69
N VAL A 325 16.28 13.37 10.02
CA VAL A 325 17.71 13.36 9.69
C VAL A 325 17.93 13.42 8.19
N PHE A 326 17.22 12.59 7.43
CA PHE A 326 17.40 12.45 5.99
C PHE A 326 16.54 13.40 5.14
N ARG A 327 15.94 14.46 5.71
CA ARG A 327 14.96 15.34 5.02
C ARG A 327 15.51 16.18 3.84
N LYS A 328 16.83 16.31 3.69
CA LYS A 328 17.45 17.12 2.63
C LYS A 328 17.27 16.47 1.25
N ARG A 329 17.28 17.29 0.19
CA ARG A 329 17.20 16.83 -1.20
C ARG A 329 18.48 16.11 -1.61
N VAL A 330 18.33 15.11 -2.46
CA VAL A 330 19.44 14.37 -3.06
C VAL A 330 19.88 15.11 -4.33
N SER A 331 21.15 15.49 -4.37
CA SER A 331 21.78 16.10 -5.55
C SER A 331 22.77 15.11 -6.16
N GLY A 332 22.95 15.14 -7.49
CA GLY A 332 23.92 14.30 -8.20
C GLY A 332 25.39 14.50 -7.81
N LYS A 333 25.68 15.46 -6.91
CA LYS A 333 27.01 15.82 -6.41
C LYS A 333 27.41 15.10 -5.12
N GLU A 334 26.48 14.45 -4.43
CA GLU A 334 26.76 13.75 -3.16
C GLU A 334 27.11 12.27 -3.42
N PRO A 335 27.95 11.65 -2.56
CA PRO A 335 28.25 10.22 -2.69
C PRO A 335 26.98 9.39 -2.54
N MET A 336 26.64 8.66 -3.60
CA MET A 336 25.46 7.80 -3.69
C MET A 336 25.81 6.37 -3.31
N THR A 337 25.09 5.77 -2.36
CA THR A 337 25.38 4.41 -1.86
C THR A 337 24.76 3.32 -2.72
N TYR A 338 23.61 3.60 -3.33
CA TYR A 338 22.91 2.68 -4.24
C TYR A 338 23.20 3.00 -5.70
#